data_AF-A0A0M4M9A0-F1
#
_entry.id   AF-A0A0M4M9A0-F1
#
_cell.length_a   1.000
_cell.length_b   1.000
_cell.length_c   1.000
_cell.angle_alpha   90.00
_cell.angle_beta   90.00
_cell.angle_gamma   90.00
#
_symmetry.space_group_name_H-M   'P 1'
#
loop_
_entity.id
_entity.type
_entity.pdbx_description
1 polymer ?
#
loop_
_entity_poly.entity_id
_entity_poly.type
_entity_poly.pdbx_seq_one_letter_code
_entity_poly.pdbx_strand_id
1 'polypeptide(L)'
;MGPSGVFSAHVIVGTFIAEKRHFAPGVFPNITSTGKWRDVGHYSQVVWPETQELGCAVGRNDTNEFWVCRYWPAGNKYGVDLKPAQQSEIAR
;
A
#
# COMPACT_ATOMS: atom_id res chain seq x y z
N MET A 1 5.06 -9.12 -9.86
CA MET A 1 5.38 -9.86 -11.10
C MET A 1 4.74 -11.22 -11.00
N GLY A 2 4.19 -11.71 -12.10
CA GLY A 2 3.59 -13.04 -12.17
C GLY A 2 3.71 -13.63 -13.58
N PRO A 3 3.28 -14.89 -13.78
CA PRO A 3 3.19 -15.47 -15.11
C PRO A 3 2.22 -14.69 -16.01
N SER A 4 2.57 -14.61 -17.30
CA SER A 4 1.81 -13.83 -18.29
C SER A 4 0.36 -14.32 -18.44
N GLY A 5 -0.61 -13.41 -18.32
CA GLY A 5 -2.03 -13.68 -18.57
C GLY A 5 -2.77 -14.46 -17.47
N VAL A 6 -2.15 -14.69 -16.31
CA VAL A 6 -2.72 -15.53 -15.24
C VAL A 6 -3.48 -14.73 -14.18
N PHE A 7 -2.99 -13.55 -13.81
CA PHE A 7 -3.54 -12.81 -12.67
C PHE A 7 -4.48 -11.68 -13.08
N SER A 8 -5.57 -11.51 -12.34
CA SER A 8 -6.44 -10.36 -12.47
C SER A 8 -5.98 -9.21 -11.57
N ALA A 9 -6.48 -8.00 -11.82
CA ALA A 9 -6.22 -6.84 -10.98
C ALA A 9 -6.60 -7.10 -9.51
N HIS A 10 -7.71 -7.81 -9.28
CA HIS A 10 -8.18 -8.15 -7.94
C HIS A 10 -7.17 -9.03 -7.18
N VAL A 11 -6.56 -10.02 -7.86
CA VAL A 11 -5.55 -10.88 -7.25
C VAL A 11 -4.32 -10.06 -6.85
N ILE A 12 -3.81 -9.23 -7.75
CA ILE A 12 -2.61 -8.43 -7.50
C ILE A 12 -2.83 -7.41 -6.38
N VAL A 13 -3.91 -6.63 -6.45
CA VAL A 13 -4.25 -5.69 -5.38
C VAL A 13 -4.51 -6.45 -4.07
N GLY A 14 -5.10 -7.64 -4.13
CA GLY A 14 -5.25 -8.53 -2.98
C GLY A 14 -3.92 -8.85 -2.29
N THR A 15 -2.82 -9.00 -3.04
CA THR A 15 -1.48 -9.22 -2.45
C THR A 15 -0.97 -7.97 -1.73
N PHE A 16 -1.24 -6.77 -2.24
CA PHE A 16 -0.92 -5.51 -1.56
C PHE A 16 -1.71 -5.37 -0.26
N ILE A 17 -3.00 -5.69 -0.29
CA ILE A 17 -3.86 -5.65 0.90
C ILE A 17 -3.43 -6.69 1.95
N ALA A 18 -2.96 -7.87 1.53
CA ALA A 18 -2.56 -8.93 2.44
C ALA A 18 -1.39 -8.56 3.37
N GLU A 19 -0.57 -7.58 3.00
CA GLU A 19 0.47 -7.01 3.85
C GLU A 19 -0.08 -6.38 5.14
N LYS A 20 -1.37 -6.04 5.20
CA LYS A 20 -2.07 -5.58 6.42
C LYS A 20 -1.78 -6.42 7.65
N ARG A 21 -1.56 -7.72 7.47
CA ARG A 21 -1.23 -8.65 8.57
C ARG A 21 0.05 -8.27 9.34
N HIS A 22 0.95 -7.51 8.74
CA HIS A 22 2.18 -7.01 9.35
C HIS A 22 2.10 -5.52 9.72
N PHE A 23 1.03 -4.82 9.36
CA PHE A 23 0.87 -3.40 9.62
C PHE A 23 0.62 -3.12 11.11
N ALA A 24 1.36 -2.17 11.65
CA ALA A 24 1.16 -1.60 12.98
C ALA A 24 1.03 -0.07 12.84
N PRO A 25 -0.02 0.57 13.39
CA PRO A 25 -0.16 2.02 13.31
C PRO A 25 1.03 2.74 13.95
N GLY A 26 1.53 3.78 13.29
CA GLY A 26 2.74 4.48 13.72
C GLY A 26 3.20 5.54 12.72
N VAL A 27 4.45 5.97 12.85
CA VAL A 27 5.07 6.96 11.97
C VAL A 27 5.93 6.25 10.94
N PHE A 28 5.69 6.46 9.63
CA PHE A 28 6.47 5.81 8.58
C PHE A 28 7.97 6.17 8.69
N PRO A 29 8.90 5.19 8.63
CA PRO A 29 8.74 3.79 8.23
C PRO A 29 8.45 2.79 9.37
N ASN A 30 8.28 3.26 10.61
CA ASN A 30 8.03 2.44 11.81
C ASN A 30 6.54 2.07 11.94
N ILE A 31 6.02 1.37 10.92
CA ILE A 31 4.60 1.02 10.78
C ILE A 31 4.38 -0.50 10.61
N THR A 32 5.30 -1.30 11.14
CA THR A 32 5.35 -2.75 10.93
C THR A 32 5.64 -3.50 12.22
N SER A 33 5.00 -4.66 12.42
CA SER A 33 5.27 -5.57 13.53
C SER A 33 6.51 -6.44 13.31
N THR A 34 7.05 -6.51 12.10
CA THR A 34 8.24 -7.33 11.76
C THR A 34 9.55 -6.56 11.86
N GLY A 35 9.48 -5.24 12.06
CA GLY A 35 10.64 -4.34 12.01
C GLY A 35 11.15 -4.04 10.59
N LYS A 36 10.51 -4.57 9.53
CA LYS A 36 10.88 -4.33 8.12
C LYS A 36 9.78 -3.57 7.40
N TRP A 37 10.00 -2.29 7.10
CA TRP A 37 8.98 -1.44 6.47
C TRP A 37 8.50 -1.97 5.11
N ARG A 38 9.37 -2.70 4.40
CA ARG A 38 9.06 -3.29 3.09
C ARG A 38 7.95 -4.35 3.15
N ASP A 39 7.69 -4.92 4.32
CA ASP A 39 6.64 -5.93 4.51
C ASP A 39 5.23 -5.32 4.50
N VAL A 40 5.12 -3.99 4.57
CA VAL A 40 3.86 -3.23 4.64
C VAL A 40 3.77 -2.10 3.62
N GLY A 41 4.78 -1.95 2.76
CA GLY A 41 4.95 -0.77 1.91
C GLY A 41 3.86 -0.61 0.84
N HIS A 42 3.31 -1.71 0.30
CA HIS A 42 2.19 -1.61 -0.62
C HIS A 42 0.90 -1.33 0.14
N TYR A 43 0.65 -2.03 1.25
CA TYR A 43 -0.54 -1.77 2.07
C TYR A 43 -0.61 -0.32 2.54
N SER A 44 0.49 0.22 3.09
CA SER A 44 0.53 1.58 3.61
C SER A 44 0.28 2.62 2.52
N GLN A 45 0.75 2.39 1.29
CA GLN A 45 0.43 3.26 0.16
C GLN A 45 -1.05 3.17 -0.25
N VAL A 46 -1.66 1.98 -0.24
CA VAL A 46 -3.07 1.80 -0.58
C VAL A 46 -3.98 2.56 0.39
N VAL A 47 -3.64 2.58 1.69
CA VAL A 47 -4.43 3.26 2.73
C VAL A 47 -3.91 4.65 3.09
N TRP A 48 -3.03 5.22 2.26
CA TRP A 48 -2.37 6.46 2.58
C TRP A 48 -3.37 7.64 2.57
N PRO A 49 -3.50 8.41 3.67
CA PRO A 49 -4.62 9.34 3.86
C PRO A 49 -4.64 10.50 2.86
N GLU A 50 -3.48 10.98 2.41
CA GLU A 50 -3.43 12.09 1.45
C GLU A 50 -3.44 11.65 -0.02
N THR A 51 -3.39 10.35 -0.32
CA THR A 51 -3.44 9.86 -1.70
C THR A 51 -4.87 9.94 -2.23
N GLN A 52 -5.04 10.51 -3.42
CA GLN A 52 -6.35 10.85 -3.99
C GLN A 52 -6.60 10.19 -5.35
N GLU A 53 -5.53 9.88 -6.07
CA GLU A 53 -5.58 9.36 -7.43
C GLU A 53 -4.74 8.09 -7.55
N LEU A 54 -5.23 7.17 -8.38
CA LEU A 54 -4.62 5.89 -8.68
C LEU A 54 -4.65 5.65 -10.18
N GLY A 55 -3.51 5.33 -10.76
CA GLY A 55 -3.39 4.85 -12.13
C GLY A 55 -2.58 3.56 -12.17
N CYS A 56 -3.10 2.51 -12.80
CA CYS A 56 -2.41 1.24 -12.94
C CYS A 56 -2.24 0.85 -14.41
N ALA A 57 -1.15 0.13 -14.69
CA ALA A 57 -0.85 -0.42 -16.00
C ALA A 57 -0.27 -1.83 -15.87
N VAL A 58 -0.42 -2.60 -16.94
CA VAL A 58 0.10 -3.96 -17.04
C VAL A 58 1.03 -4.06 -18.24
N GLY A 59 2.30 -4.37 -17.97
CA GLY A 59 3.29 -4.69 -18.99
C GLY A 59 3.49 -6.20 -19.10
N ARG A 60 3.64 -6.74 -20.30
CA ARG A 60 3.79 -8.19 -20.54
C ARG A 60 4.96 -8.48 -21.47
N ASN A 61 5.60 -9.62 -21.24
CA ASN A 61 6.37 -10.35 -22.25
C ASN A 61 5.85 -11.79 -22.33
N ASP A 62 6.52 -12.66 -23.10
CA ASP A 62 6.10 -14.04 -23.35
C ASP A 62 5.93 -14.89 -22.08
N THR A 63 6.64 -14.53 -21.00
CA THR A 63 6.69 -15.33 -19.76
C THR A 63 6.17 -14.59 -18.54
N ASN A 64 6.28 -13.26 -18.51
CA ASN A 64 6.08 -12.43 -17.33
C ASN A 64 5.06 -11.32 -17.58
N GLU A 65 4.36 -11.00 -16.51
CA GLU A 65 3.48 -9.84 -16.39
C GLU A 65 3.89 -8.97 -15.19
N PHE A 66 3.94 -7.67 -15.44
CA PHE A 66 4.30 -6.63 -14.50
C PHE A 66 3.10 -5.74 -14.27
N TRP A 67 2.65 -5.68 -13.02
CA TRP A 67 1.62 -4.77 -12.57
C TRP A 67 2.27 -3.59 -11.88
N VAL A 68 1.96 -2.39 -12.36
CA VAL A 68 2.47 -1.15 -11.79
C VAL A 68 1.29 -0.24 -11.49
N CYS A 69 1.18 0.20 -10.25
CA CYS A 69 0.24 1.22 -9.84
C CYS A 69 1.02 2.44 -9.36
N ARG A 70 0.59 3.63 -9.78
CA ARG A 70 1.09 4.92 -9.32
C ARG A 70 -0.01 5.63 -8.56
N TYR A 71 0.39 6.28 -7.48
CA TYR A 71 -0.49 6.97 -6.55
C TYR A 71 -0.12 8.45 -6.52
N TRP A 72 -1.13 9.32 -6.47
CA TRP A 72 -0.94 10.75 -6.37
C TRP A 72 -1.90 11.40 -5.36
N PRO A 73 -1.45 12.32 -4.50
CA PRO A 73 -0.06 12.50 -4.07
C PRO A 73 0.58 11.18 -3.59
N ALA A 74 1.89 11.06 -3.75
CA ALA A 74 2.63 9.87 -3.31
C ALA A 74 2.58 9.73 -1.78
N GLY A 75 2.37 8.50 -1.33
CA GLY A 75 2.41 8.12 0.08
C GLY A 75 3.80 7.68 0.51
N ASN A 76 3.87 6.91 1.61
CA ASN A 76 5.11 6.39 2.18
C ASN A 76 6.17 7.48 2.41
N LYS A 77 5.71 8.67 2.78
CA LYS A 77 6.56 9.80 3.13
C LYS A 77 7.09 9.59 4.55
N TYR A 78 8.40 9.73 4.72
CA TYR A 78 9.05 9.67 6.02
C TYR A 78 8.44 10.68 7.00
N GLY A 79 8.21 10.26 8.24
CA GLY A 79 7.71 11.13 9.30
C GLY A 79 6.20 11.34 9.32
N VAL A 80 5.43 10.78 8.39
CA VAL A 80 3.96 10.87 8.41
C VAL A 80 3.36 9.84 9.36
N ASP A 81 2.41 10.30 10.16
CA ASP A 81 1.69 9.52 11.17
C ASP A 81 0.46 8.84 10.57
N LEU A 82 0.40 7.51 10.65
CA LEU A 82 -0.72 6.69 10.19
C LEU A 82 -1.56 6.14 11.35
N LYS A 83 -1.39 6.67 12.57
CA LYS A 83 -2.28 6.34 13.68
C LYS A 83 -3.71 6.82 13.35
N PRO A 84 -4.75 6.05 13.68
CA PRO A 84 -6.12 6.55 13.62
C PRO A 84 -6.23 7.85 14.41
N ALA A 85 -6.90 8.85 13.85
CA ALA A 85 -7.22 10.07 14.60
C ALA A 85 -7.94 9.67 15.90
N GLN A 86 -7.44 10.12 17.05
CA GLN A 86 -8.11 9.88 18.33
C GLN A 86 -9.49 10.55 18.27
N GLN A 87 -10.56 9.80 18.48
CA GLN A 87 -11.95 10.30 18.49
C GLN A 87 -12.28 11.17 19.72
N SER A 88 -11.36 12.04 20.18
CA SER A 88 -11.49 12.78 21.44
C SER A 88 -11.70 14.29 21.30
N GLU A 89 -11.90 14.84 20.10
CA GLU A 89 -12.04 16.30 19.93
C GLU A 89 -13.38 16.78 19.31
N ILE A 90 -14.36 15.89 19.09
CA ILE A 90 -15.70 16.26 18.55
C ILE A 90 -16.79 16.16 19.64
N ALA A 91 -16.40 16.26 20.91
CA ALA A 91 -17.32 16.41 22.03
C ALA A 91 -17.04 17.74 22.76
N ARG A 92 -17.21 18.86 22.05
CA ARG A 92 -17.44 20.18 22.63
C ARG A 92 -18.39 20.97 21.74
#